data_AF-A0A5E4YGU8-F1
#
_entry.id   AF-A0A5E4YGU8-F1
#
_cell.length_a   1.000
_cell.length_b   1.000
_cell.length_c   1.000
_cell.angle_alpha   90.00
_cell.angle_beta   90.00
_cell.angle_gamma   90.00
#
_symmetry.space_group_name_H-M   'P 1'
#
loop_
_entity.id
_entity.type
_entity.pdbx_description
1 polymer ?
#
loop_
_entity_poly.entity_id
_entity_poly.type
_entity_poly.pdbx_seq_one_letter_code
_entity_poly.pdbx_strand_id
1 'polypeptide(L)'
;MKELLFALVPGSVFVGRYLSGLELGKLIGLFLMEVVPYFLVALLLDVPLLNVVIGFFVLYAIYEIGYVRNDIVAKDEGAGKTVRSLFSDFRLAIFLAVRIPVILILAFWGAKQMDTLTVTVAVGLVVLAITFELHNRALVPERRVATFLVLNVGKILVRLAMLAPLATVYVLAAAPHIMVKLIHYLGAKKLIGLDDATLFRLRVPIYLGFAVCMAIYDYRMLLIALPFFLNHCKSNIVRFAGR
;
A
#
# COMPACT_ATOMS: atom_id res chain seq x y z
N MET A 1 25.00 -3.72 6.89
CA MET A 1 24.59 -2.62 7.79
C MET A 1 23.27 -2.00 7.35
N LYS A 2 23.13 -1.66 6.06
CA LYS A 2 21.85 -1.19 5.49
C LYS A 2 20.68 -2.13 5.80
N GLU A 3 20.89 -3.45 5.73
CA GLU A 3 19.86 -4.47 5.97
C GLU A 3 19.26 -4.37 7.37
N LEU A 4 20.08 -4.09 8.38
CA LEU A 4 19.65 -3.94 9.77
C LEU A 4 18.82 -2.67 9.94
N LEU A 5 19.31 -1.54 9.41
CA LEU A 5 18.59 -0.26 9.43
C LEU A 5 17.22 -0.38 8.76
N PHE A 6 17.20 -0.98 7.57
CA PHE A 6 15.97 -1.19 6.82
C PHE A 6 15.08 -2.28 7.41
N ALA A 7 15.59 -3.20 8.24
CA ALA A 7 14.79 -4.23 8.91
C ALA A 7 14.17 -3.76 10.24
N LEU A 8 14.82 -2.83 10.94
CA LEU A 8 14.35 -2.31 12.23
C LEU A 8 13.16 -1.35 12.08
N VAL A 9 13.15 -0.55 11.01
CA VAL A 9 12.16 0.53 10.84
C VAL A 9 11.14 0.16 9.75
N PRO A 10 9.89 -0.21 10.09
CA PRO A 10 8.83 -0.38 9.09
C PRO A 10 8.61 0.89 8.27
N GLY A 11 8.46 0.76 6.95
CA GLY A 11 8.29 1.88 6.02
C GLY A 11 9.61 2.42 5.45
N SER A 12 10.76 2.03 6.00
CA SER A 12 12.07 2.51 5.54
C SER A 12 12.46 1.99 4.15
N VAL A 13 12.13 0.74 3.80
CA VAL A 13 12.37 0.17 2.44
C VAL A 13 11.50 0.92 1.44
N PHE A 14 10.24 1.20 1.78
CA PHE A 14 9.36 2.01 0.94
C PHE A 14 9.97 3.40 0.71
N VAL A 15 10.35 4.11 1.77
CA VAL A 15 10.99 5.43 1.68
C VAL A 15 12.28 5.37 0.85
N GLY A 16 13.16 4.39 1.11
CA GLY A 16 14.41 4.19 0.38
C GLY A 16 14.18 3.99 -1.12
N ARG A 17 13.14 3.26 -1.52
CA ARG A 17 12.79 3.11 -2.94
C ARG A 17 12.45 4.46 -3.58
N TYR A 18 11.70 5.34 -2.92
CA TYR A 18 11.23 6.60 -3.54
C TYR A 18 12.22 7.76 -3.42
N LEU A 19 13.28 7.61 -2.62
CA LEU A 19 14.30 8.62 -2.37
C LEU A 19 15.68 8.17 -2.86
N SER A 20 15.89 8.09 -4.18
CA SER A 20 17.24 8.18 -4.72
C SER A 20 17.66 9.65 -4.66
N GLY A 21 18.40 10.02 -3.61
CA GLY A 21 18.64 11.42 -3.23
C GLY A 21 17.58 11.89 -2.23
N LEU A 22 18.00 12.13 -0.99
CA LEU A 22 17.14 12.53 0.14
C LEU A 22 16.64 13.98 -0.02
N GLU A 23 15.75 14.23 -0.98
CA GLU A 23 15.06 15.52 -1.05
C GLU A 23 13.95 15.55 0.01
N LEU A 24 14.15 16.38 1.04
CA LEU A 24 13.21 16.56 2.15
C LEU A 24 11.76 16.83 1.67
N GLY A 25 11.59 17.58 0.58
CA GLY A 25 10.29 17.86 -0.01
C GLY A 25 9.54 16.61 -0.50
N LYS A 26 10.24 15.62 -1.05
CA LYS A 26 9.64 14.34 -1.48
C LYS A 26 9.21 13.49 -0.27
N LEU A 27 9.98 13.52 0.82
CA LEU A 27 9.65 12.81 2.06
C LEU A 27 8.42 13.42 2.73
N ILE A 28 8.36 14.76 2.82
CA ILE A 28 7.19 15.49 3.31
C ILE A 28 5.97 15.17 2.44
N GLY A 29 6.09 15.26 1.11
CA GLY A 29 5.00 14.96 0.18
C GLY A 29 4.47 13.52 0.32
N LEU A 30 5.35 12.53 0.51
CA LEU A 30 4.96 11.15 0.77
C LEU A 30 4.21 11.02 2.10
N PHE A 31 4.70 11.64 3.16
CA PHE A 31 4.05 11.62 4.48
C PHE A 31 2.66 12.28 4.43
N LEU A 32 2.55 13.45 3.81
CA LEU A 32 1.31 14.20 3.63
C LEU A 32 0.25 13.45 2.80
N MET A 33 0.66 12.53 1.92
CA MET A 33 -0.25 11.79 1.03
C MET A 33 -0.49 10.32 1.44
N GLU A 34 0.39 9.72 2.23
CA GLU A 34 0.25 8.33 2.71
C GLU A 34 -0.25 8.22 4.14
N VAL A 35 0.12 9.14 5.03
CA VAL A 35 -0.08 8.98 6.49
C VAL A 35 -1.05 10.02 7.03
N VAL A 36 -0.81 11.31 6.76
CA VAL A 36 -1.65 12.41 7.27
C VAL A 36 -3.14 12.24 6.97
N PRO A 37 -3.58 11.84 5.76
CA PRO A 37 -4.99 11.69 5.49
C PRO A 37 -5.64 10.61 6.37
N TYR A 38 -4.92 9.52 6.66
CA TYR A 38 -5.43 8.47 7.53
C TYR A 38 -5.53 8.94 8.97
N PHE A 39 -4.61 9.78 9.46
CA PHE A 39 -4.68 10.33 10.81
C PHE A 39 -5.82 11.33 10.95
N LEU A 40 -6.01 12.20 9.97
CA LEU A 40 -7.12 13.15 9.96
C LEU A 40 -8.47 12.42 9.99
N VAL A 41 -8.64 11.40 9.15
CA VAL A 41 -9.87 10.60 9.12
C VAL A 41 -10.06 9.82 10.42
N ALA A 42 -8.98 9.27 10.99
CA ALA A 42 -9.05 8.59 12.27
C ALA A 42 -9.54 9.53 13.40
N LEU A 43 -9.04 10.77 13.44
CA LEU A 43 -9.52 11.79 14.38
C LEU A 43 -10.99 12.14 14.14
N LEU A 44 -11.41 12.30 12.89
CA LEU A 44 -12.80 12.63 12.55
C LEU A 44 -13.81 11.51 12.83
N LEU A 45 -13.33 10.27 12.93
CA LEU A 45 -14.14 9.08 13.17
C LEU A 45 -13.92 8.49 14.58
N ASP A 46 -13.24 9.21 15.46
CA ASP A 46 -12.91 8.79 16.83
C ASP A 46 -12.17 7.43 16.90
N VAL A 47 -11.37 7.13 15.87
CA VAL A 47 -10.51 5.94 15.82
C VAL A 47 -9.21 6.25 16.57
N PRO A 48 -8.78 5.42 17.54
CA PRO A 48 -7.55 5.65 18.26
C PRO A 48 -6.34 5.71 17.33
N LEU A 49 -5.62 6.84 17.32
CA LEU A 49 -4.48 7.06 16.41
C LEU A 49 -3.38 5.99 16.57
N LEU A 50 -3.15 5.53 17.80
CA LEU A 50 -2.15 4.50 18.08
C LEU A 50 -2.44 3.21 17.30
N ASN A 51 -3.71 2.86 17.14
CA ASN A 51 -4.16 1.68 16.41
C ASN A 51 -3.84 1.78 14.93
N VAL A 52 -4.10 2.96 14.36
CA VAL A 52 -3.78 3.29 12.97
C VAL A 52 -2.27 3.23 12.75
N VAL A 53 -1.47 3.80 13.66
CA VAL A 53 0.00 3.76 13.60
C VAL A 53 0.54 2.33 13.63
N ILE A 54 0.11 1.52 14.61
CA ILE A 54 0.54 0.12 14.72
C ILE A 54 0.14 -0.66 13.47
N GLY A 55 -1.11 -0.50 13.01
CA GLY A 55 -1.60 -1.12 11.79
C GLY A 55 -0.76 -0.77 10.56
N PHE A 56 -0.44 0.50 10.38
CA PHE A 56 0.45 0.95 9.32
C PHE A 56 1.83 0.32 9.40
N PHE A 57 2.44 0.27 10.58
CA PHE A 57 3.75 -0.32 10.76
C PHE A 57 3.75 -1.82 10.47
N VAL A 58 2.76 -2.58 10.93
CA VAL A 58 2.66 -4.02 10.61
C VAL A 58 2.44 -4.24 9.11
N LEU A 59 1.52 -3.48 8.51
CA LEU A 59 1.23 -3.57 7.07
C LEU A 59 2.49 -3.30 6.23
N TYR A 60 3.21 -2.22 6.53
CA TYR A 60 4.44 -1.88 5.81
C TYR A 60 5.55 -2.88 6.08
N ALA A 61 5.73 -3.35 7.32
CA ALA A 61 6.73 -4.35 7.65
C ALA A 61 6.57 -5.64 6.82
N ILE A 62 5.33 -6.10 6.59
CA ILE A 62 5.02 -7.25 5.72
C ILE A 62 5.24 -6.90 4.25
N TYR A 63 4.71 -5.76 3.78
CA TYR A 63 4.83 -5.33 2.39
C TYR A 63 6.28 -5.15 1.94
N GLU A 64 7.15 -4.69 2.83
CA GLU A 64 8.56 -4.45 2.55
C GLU A 64 9.35 -5.73 2.34
N ILE A 65 8.99 -6.84 2.99
CA ILE A 65 9.55 -8.17 2.69
C ILE A 65 9.29 -8.51 1.22
N GLY A 66 8.05 -8.31 0.77
CA GLY A 66 7.65 -8.53 -0.61
C GLY A 66 8.45 -7.67 -1.59
N TYR A 67 8.64 -6.38 -1.29
CA TYR A 67 9.44 -5.49 -2.14
C TYR A 67 10.92 -5.88 -2.21
N VAL A 68 11.56 -6.18 -1.07
CA VAL A 68 12.98 -6.58 -1.05
C VAL A 68 13.17 -7.86 -1.86
N ARG A 69 12.31 -8.87 -1.65
CA ARG A 69 12.41 -10.13 -2.41
C ARG A 69 12.16 -9.93 -3.90
N ASN A 70 11.15 -9.15 -4.27
CA ASN A 70 10.88 -8.83 -5.67
C ASN A 70 12.08 -8.09 -6.30
N ASP A 71 12.71 -7.15 -5.61
CA ASP A 71 13.87 -6.41 -6.13
C ASP A 71 15.12 -7.30 -6.25
N ILE A 72 15.29 -8.32 -5.40
CA ILE A 72 16.35 -9.34 -5.51
C ILE A 72 16.12 -10.23 -6.74
N VAL A 73 14.91 -10.81 -6.88
CA VAL A 73 14.59 -11.73 -7.99
C VAL A 73 14.60 -11.00 -9.34
N ALA A 74 14.14 -9.75 -9.37
CA ALA A 74 14.07 -9.00 -10.61
C ALA A 74 15.43 -8.48 -11.11
N LYS A 75 16.52 -8.72 -10.35
CA LYS A 75 17.90 -8.66 -10.88
C LYS A 75 18.06 -9.64 -12.04
N ASP A 76 17.41 -10.80 -11.95
CA ASP A 76 17.55 -11.95 -12.85
C ASP A 76 16.58 -11.89 -14.06
N GLU A 77 15.55 -11.05 -14.01
CA GLU A 77 14.43 -11.07 -14.99
C GLU A 77 14.61 -10.21 -16.28
N GLY A 78 15.75 -9.56 -16.54
CA GLY A 78 15.92 -8.79 -17.78
C GLY A 78 14.91 -7.64 -17.97
N ALA A 79 14.65 -7.19 -19.21
CA ALA A 79 13.94 -5.94 -19.54
C ALA A 79 12.43 -5.94 -19.17
N GLY A 80 11.92 -4.78 -18.73
CA GLY A 80 10.58 -4.60 -18.13
C GLY A 80 10.60 -4.08 -16.69
N LYS A 81 11.78 -3.67 -16.22
CA LYS A 81 12.09 -3.30 -14.85
C LYS A 81 11.35 -2.04 -14.37
N THR A 82 10.31 -2.20 -13.56
CA THR A 82 10.08 -1.27 -12.41
C THR A 82 11.02 -1.59 -11.23
N VAL A 83 12.16 -2.20 -11.52
CA VAL A 83 13.12 -2.73 -10.54
C VAL A 83 14.05 -1.60 -10.18
N ARG A 84 13.77 -0.98 -9.05
CA ARG A 84 14.76 -0.13 -8.38
C ARG A 84 15.80 -1.10 -7.84
N SER A 85 16.98 -1.15 -8.46
CA SER A 85 18.10 -2.03 -8.09
C SER A 85 18.72 -1.75 -6.72
N LEU A 86 18.07 -0.93 -5.90
CA LEU A 86 18.58 -0.45 -4.62
C LEU A 86 18.93 -1.60 -3.66
N PHE A 87 18.19 -2.71 -3.78
CA PHE A 87 18.29 -3.87 -2.90
C PHE A 87 18.73 -5.15 -3.64
N SER A 88 19.36 -5.03 -4.80
CA SER A 88 19.81 -6.21 -5.56
C SER A 88 20.88 -7.04 -4.85
N ASP A 89 21.66 -6.43 -3.95
CA ASP A 89 22.72 -7.08 -3.17
C ASP A 89 22.36 -7.17 -1.67
N PHE A 90 21.08 -7.12 -1.34
CA PHE A 90 20.60 -7.19 0.04
C PHE A 90 20.73 -8.61 0.60
N ARG A 91 21.25 -8.73 1.83
CA ARG A 91 21.24 -10.00 2.56
C ARG A 91 19.85 -10.28 3.13
N LEU A 92 18.99 -10.92 2.34
CA LEU A 92 17.60 -11.22 2.72
C LEU A 92 17.48 -11.96 4.06
N ALA A 93 18.37 -12.91 4.33
CA ALA A 93 18.36 -13.68 5.59
C ALA A 93 18.51 -12.77 6.83
N ILE A 94 19.43 -11.80 6.78
CA ILE A 94 19.64 -10.84 7.89
C ILE A 94 18.43 -9.93 8.04
N PHE A 95 17.89 -9.45 6.91
CA PHE A 95 16.69 -8.61 6.91
C PHE A 95 15.51 -9.35 7.56
N LEU A 96 15.25 -10.60 7.16
CA LEU A 96 14.15 -11.41 7.70
C LEU A 96 14.36 -11.75 9.19
N ALA A 97 15.59 -12.10 9.59
CA ALA A 97 15.91 -12.44 10.97
C ALA A 97 15.59 -11.30 11.95
N VAL A 98 15.68 -10.04 11.51
CA VAL A 98 15.32 -8.87 12.32
C VAL A 98 13.86 -8.46 12.09
N ARG A 99 13.39 -8.47 10.85
CA ARG A 99 12.06 -7.98 10.47
C ARG A 99 10.93 -8.84 11.04
N ILE A 100 11.08 -10.16 11.07
CA ILE A 100 10.05 -11.07 11.60
C ILE A 100 9.80 -10.80 13.10
N PRO A 101 10.82 -10.75 13.98
CA PRO A 101 10.63 -10.33 15.37
C PRO A 101 9.95 -8.96 15.51
N VAL A 102 10.33 -7.97 14.69
CA VAL A 102 9.67 -6.65 14.70
C VAL A 102 8.18 -6.76 14.37
N ILE A 103 7.82 -7.55 13.34
CA ILE A 103 6.41 -7.80 12.98
C ILE A 103 5.67 -8.47 14.16
N LEU A 104 6.27 -9.49 14.77
CA LEU A 104 5.65 -10.22 15.88
C LEU A 104 5.44 -9.32 17.11
N ILE A 105 6.43 -8.50 17.47
CA ILE A 105 6.32 -7.55 18.58
C ILE A 105 5.22 -6.51 18.30
N LEU A 106 5.20 -5.93 17.11
CA LEU A 106 4.18 -4.95 16.72
C LEU A 106 2.78 -5.57 16.68
N ALA A 107 2.66 -6.79 16.16
CA ALA A 107 1.39 -7.53 16.13
C ALA A 107 0.91 -7.88 17.55
N PHE A 108 1.81 -8.33 18.43
CA PHE A 108 1.50 -8.61 19.84
C PHE A 108 1.06 -7.34 20.58
N TRP A 109 1.78 -6.23 20.39
CA TRP A 109 1.44 -4.96 21.03
C TRP A 109 0.11 -4.41 20.49
N GLY A 110 -0.13 -4.55 19.18
CA GLY A 110 -1.42 -4.25 18.56
C GLY A 110 -2.56 -5.09 19.15
N ALA A 111 -2.36 -6.40 19.31
CA ALA A 111 -3.36 -7.28 19.92
C ALA A 111 -3.66 -6.94 21.39
N LYS A 112 -2.69 -6.38 22.14
CA LYS A 112 -2.88 -5.96 23.54
C LYS A 112 -3.57 -4.60 23.68
N GLN A 113 -3.24 -3.66 22.80
CA GLN A 113 -3.78 -2.29 22.81
C GLN A 113 -5.19 -2.21 22.19
N MET A 114 -5.52 -3.18 21.35
CA MET A 114 -6.74 -3.22 20.58
C MET A 114 -7.47 -4.51 20.93
N ASP A 115 -8.43 -4.46 21.84
CA ASP A 115 -9.38 -5.59 22.05
C ASP A 115 -9.98 -6.09 20.73
N THR A 116 -9.99 -5.21 19.73
CA THR A 116 -10.33 -5.45 18.34
C THR A 116 -9.27 -4.86 17.41
N LEU A 117 -8.02 -5.38 17.45
CA LEU A 117 -7.33 -5.58 16.17
C LEU A 117 -8.14 -6.66 15.47
N THR A 118 -9.26 -6.22 14.87
CA THR A 118 -10.33 -7.07 14.36
C THR A 118 -9.70 -8.28 13.70
N VAL A 119 -10.20 -9.47 13.98
CA VAL A 119 -9.76 -10.70 13.30
C VAL A 119 -9.58 -10.44 11.80
N THR A 120 -10.41 -9.58 11.19
CA THR A 120 -10.28 -9.00 9.85
C THR A 120 -8.92 -8.38 9.49
N VAL A 121 -8.34 -7.48 10.31
CA VAL A 121 -7.02 -6.87 10.04
C VAL A 121 -5.92 -7.91 10.15
N ALA A 122 -5.95 -8.74 11.20
CA ALA A 122 -4.97 -9.80 11.39
C ALA A 122 -5.02 -10.83 10.25
N VAL A 123 -6.20 -11.36 9.92
CA VAL A 123 -6.45 -12.25 8.79
C VAL A 123 -6.03 -11.60 7.49
N GLY A 124 -6.39 -10.33 7.27
CA GLY A 124 -5.99 -9.60 6.06
C GLY A 124 -4.47 -9.49 5.92
N LEU A 125 -3.74 -9.25 7.01
CA LEU A 125 -2.28 -9.23 7.01
C LEU A 125 -1.67 -10.61 6.73
N VAL A 126 -2.24 -11.69 7.29
CA VAL A 126 -1.81 -13.07 6.98
C VAL A 126 -2.07 -13.41 5.51
N VAL A 127 -3.26 -13.11 5.00
CA VAL A 127 -3.62 -13.32 3.58
C VAL A 127 -2.66 -12.54 2.67
N LEU A 128 -2.32 -11.31 3.03
CA LEU A 128 -1.33 -10.51 2.29
C LEU A 128 0.05 -11.14 2.31
N ALA A 129 0.53 -11.65 3.45
CA ALA A 129 1.82 -12.31 3.57
C ALA A 129 1.88 -13.58 2.69
N ILE A 130 0.84 -14.43 2.74
CA ILE A 130 0.72 -15.62 1.90
C ILE A 130 0.65 -15.25 0.42
N THR A 131 -0.17 -14.26 0.06
CA THR A 131 -0.32 -13.82 -1.33
C THR A 131 1.00 -13.26 -1.87
N PHE A 132 1.78 -12.58 -1.03
CA PHE A 132 3.12 -12.12 -1.41
C PHE A 132 4.06 -13.29 -1.71
N GLU A 133 4.04 -14.34 -0.89
CA GLU A 133 4.82 -15.55 -1.16
C GLU A 133 4.41 -16.17 -2.50
N LEU A 134 3.10 -16.31 -2.73
CA LEU A 134 2.56 -16.84 -3.98
C LEU A 134 2.93 -15.97 -5.17
N HIS A 135 2.87 -14.64 -5.04
CA HIS A 135 3.27 -13.70 -6.08
C HIS A 135 4.74 -13.87 -6.46
N ASN A 136 5.61 -13.98 -5.48
CA ASN A 136 7.05 -14.15 -5.69
C ASN A 136 7.44 -15.53 -6.24
N ARG A 137 6.59 -16.55 -6.05
CA ARG A 137 6.77 -17.90 -6.63
C ARG A 137 6.11 -18.07 -8.01
N ALA A 138 5.23 -17.15 -8.39
CA ALA A 138 4.49 -17.26 -9.64
C ALA A 138 5.41 -16.99 -10.84
N LEU A 139 5.82 -18.06 -11.52
CA LEU A 139 6.59 -17.96 -12.78
C LEU A 139 5.67 -17.66 -13.99
N VAL A 140 4.39 -18.02 -13.88
CA VAL A 140 3.39 -17.86 -14.93
C VAL A 140 2.83 -16.42 -14.91
N PRO A 141 2.85 -15.68 -16.04
CA PRO A 141 2.42 -14.28 -16.09
C PRO A 141 1.00 -14.03 -15.55
N GLU A 142 0.04 -14.88 -15.88
CA GLU A 142 -1.35 -14.77 -15.46
C GLU A 142 -1.49 -14.89 -13.93
N ARG A 143 -0.72 -15.80 -13.33
CA ARG A 143 -0.67 -15.97 -11.87
C ARG A 143 -0.04 -14.77 -11.18
N ARG A 144 0.96 -14.12 -11.79
CA ARG A 144 1.53 -12.85 -11.28
C ARG A 144 0.51 -11.71 -11.33
N VAL A 145 -0.28 -11.63 -12.40
CA VAL A 145 -1.37 -10.65 -12.54
C VAL A 145 -2.42 -10.85 -11.44
N ALA A 146 -2.90 -12.07 -11.26
CA ALA A 146 -3.91 -12.40 -10.26
C ALA A 146 -3.44 -12.09 -8.84
N THR A 147 -2.24 -12.56 -8.47
CA THR A 147 -1.66 -12.31 -7.13
C THR A 147 -1.37 -10.83 -6.91
N PHE A 148 -0.92 -10.08 -7.92
CA PHE A 148 -0.74 -8.63 -7.83
C PHE A 148 -2.07 -7.90 -7.58
N LEU A 149 -3.15 -8.34 -8.23
CA LEU A 149 -4.48 -7.78 -8.01
C LEU A 149 -4.92 -8.01 -6.55
N VAL A 150 -4.81 -9.24 -6.06
CA VAL A 150 -5.14 -9.59 -4.67
C VAL A 150 -4.32 -8.77 -3.68
N LEU A 151 -3.03 -8.57 -3.92
CA LEU A 151 -2.17 -7.73 -3.08
C LEU A 151 -2.68 -6.28 -3.05
N ASN A 152 -2.91 -5.67 -4.22
CA ASN A 152 -3.35 -4.28 -4.27
C ASN A 152 -4.71 -4.07 -3.62
N VAL A 153 -5.67 -4.96 -3.86
CA VAL A 153 -7.00 -4.91 -3.25
C VAL A 153 -6.91 -5.18 -1.75
N GLY A 154 -6.25 -6.26 -1.35
CA GLY A 154 -6.12 -6.66 0.06
C GLY A 154 -5.47 -5.59 0.93
N LYS A 155 -4.46 -4.87 0.40
CA LYS A 155 -3.84 -3.74 1.11
C LYS A 155 -4.85 -2.63 1.40
N ILE A 156 -5.70 -2.31 0.42
CA ILE A 156 -6.70 -1.26 0.55
C ILE A 156 -7.76 -1.67 1.57
N LEU A 157 -8.21 -2.93 1.52
CA LEU A 157 -9.18 -3.47 2.46
C LEU A 157 -8.63 -3.53 3.89
N VAL A 158 -7.36 -3.89 4.07
CA VAL A 158 -6.71 -3.86 5.38
C VAL A 158 -6.60 -2.43 5.93
N ARG A 159 -6.26 -1.45 5.08
CA ARG A 159 -6.25 -0.04 5.47
C ARG A 159 -7.65 0.49 5.80
N LEU A 160 -8.68 0.03 5.08
CA LEU A 160 -10.06 0.35 5.39
C LEU A 160 -10.47 -0.21 6.75
N ALA A 161 -10.13 -1.47 7.03
CA ALA A 161 -10.42 -2.12 8.30
C ALA A 161 -9.69 -1.47 9.49
N MET A 162 -8.58 -0.75 9.27
CA MET A 162 -7.92 0.05 10.30
C MET A 162 -8.71 1.32 10.67
N LEU A 163 -9.50 1.87 9.74
CA LEU A 163 -10.31 3.07 9.97
C LEU A 163 -11.76 2.73 10.35
N ALA A 164 -12.29 1.63 9.85
CA ALA A 164 -13.68 1.25 10.06
C ALA A 164 -13.84 -0.28 10.19
N PRO A 165 -13.36 -0.88 11.30
CA PRO A 165 -13.18 -2.32 11.46
C PRO A 165 -14.46 -3.17 11.34
N LEU A 166 -15.64 -2.59 11.59
CA LEU A 166 -16.93 -3.30 11.64
C LEU A 166 -17.88 -2.94 10.48
N ALA A 167 -17.45 -2.12 9.54
CA ALA A 167 -18.37 -1.49 8.60
C ALA A 167 -18.07 -1.91 7.16
N THR A 168 -18.54 -3.11 6.81
CA THR A 168 -18.55 -3.67 5.44
C THR A 168 -19.18 -2.71 4.44
N VAL A 169 -20.12 -1.87 4.89
CA VAL A 169 -20.74 -0.80 4.11
C VAL A 169 -19.71 0.16 3.50
N TYR A 170 -18.56 0.39 4.15
CA TYR A 170 -17.51 1.28 3.67
C TYR A 170 -16.56 0.65 2.64
N VAL A 171 -16.77 -0.60 2.22
CA VAL A 171 -16.00 -1.19 1.09
C VAL A 171 -16.18 -0.35 -0.18
N LEU A 172 -17.33 0.30 -0.35
CA LEU A 172 -17.59 1.23 -1.44
C LEU A 172 -16.64 2.45 -1.44
N ALA A 173 -16.14 2.86 -0.26
CA ALA A 173 -15.18 3.97 -0.15
C ALA A 173 -13.81 3.61 -0.77
N ALA A 174 -13.46 2.32 -0.81
CA ALA A 174 -12.23 1.80 -1.42
C ALA A 174 -12.37 1.52 -2.92
N ALA A 175 -13.60 1.34 -3.41
CA ALA A 175 -13.90 0.93 -4.79
C ALA A 175 -13.25 1.81 -5.89
N PRO A 176 -13.31 3.16 -5.85
CA PRO A 176 -12.71 3.97 -6.90
C PRO A 176 -11.19 3.77 -6.98
N HIS A 177 -10.53 3.62 -5.83
CA HIS A 177 -9.08 3.39 -5.80
C HIS A 177 -8.71 2.01 -6.37
N ILE A 178 -9.49 0.98 -6.04
CA ILE A 178 -9.33 -0.37 -6.59
C ILE A 178 -9.49 -0.36 -8.12
N MET A 179 -10.58 0.25 -8.62
CA MET A 179 -10.85 0.34 -10.06
C MET A 179 -9.71 1.02 -10.80
N VAL A 180 -9.28 2.19 -10.32
CA VAL A 180 -8.22 2.95 -10.98
C VAL A 180 -6.90 2.17 -10.97
N LYS A 181 -6.54 1.53 -9.85
CA LYS A 181 -5.35 0.68 -9.74
C LYS A 181 -5.38 -0.49 -10.72
N LEU A 182 -6.52 -1.17 -10.85
CA LEU A 182 -6.70 -2.29 -11.76
C LEU A 182 -6.56 -1.82 -13.22
N ILE A 183 -7.24 -0.75 -13.60
CA ILE A 183 -7.18 -0.17 -14.95
C ILE A 183 -5.73 0.21 -15.33
N HIS A 184 -4.99 0.87 -14.44
CA HIS A 184 -3.58 1.20 -14.68
C HIS A 184 -2.70 -0.04 -14.83
N TYR A 185 -2.95 -1.07 -14.02
CA TYR A 185 -2.17 -2.30 -14.10
C TYR A 185 -2.42 -3.07 -15.40
N LEU A 186 -3.68 -3.21 -15.79
CA LEU A 186 -4.07 -3.83 -17.06
C LEU A 186 -3.46 -3.07 -18.25
N GLY A 187 -3.48 -1.73 -18.21
CA GLY A 187 -2.82 -0.88 -19.21
C GLY A 187 -1.31 -1.09 -19.26
N ALA A 188 -0.63 -1.07 -18.11
CA ALA A 188 0.82 -1.31 -18.03
C ALA A 188 1.25 -2.71 -18.52
N LYS A 189 0.36 -3.69 -18.42
CA LYS A 189 0.54 -5.04 -18.96
C LYS A 189 0.07 -5.21 -20.41
N LYS A 190 -0.39 -4.14 -21.05
CA LYS A 190 -0.94 -4.13 -22.42
C LYS A 190 -2.11 -5.10 -22.61
N LEU A 191 -2.88 -5.34 -21.55
CA LEU A 191 -4.06 -6.21 -21.57
C LEU A 191 -5.35 -5.48 -21.98
N ILE A 192 -5.30 -4.14 -22.02
CA ILE A 192 -6.37 -3.27 -22.51
C ILE A 192 -5.78 -2.27 -23.48
N GLY A 193 -6.54 -1.91 -24.52
CA GLY A 193 -6.13 -0.97 -25.57
C GLY A 193 -6.24 0.50 -25.17
N LEU A 194 -5.85 0.87 -23.96
CA LEU A 194 -5.85 2.26 -23.47
C LEU A 194 -4.43 2.79 -23.36
N ASP A 195 -4.19 3.99 -23.86
CA ASP A 195 -2.91 4.68 -23.69
C ASP A 195 -2.77 5.33 -22.30
N ASP A 196 -1.54 5.64 -21.90
CA ASP A 196 -1.24 6.23 -20.58
C ASP A 196 -1.95 7.57 -20.37
N ALA A 197 -2.18 8.34 -21.44
CA ALA A 197 -2.87 9.63 -21.38
C ALA A 197 -4.37 9.45 -21.05
N THR A 198 -5.03 8.47 -21.66
CA THR A 198 -6.42 8.13 -21.36
C THR A 198 -6.55 7.55 -19.96
N LEU A 199 -5.67 6.63 -19.58
CA LEU A 199 -5.62 6.08 -18.21
C LEU A 199 -5.45 7.20 -17.17
N PHE A 200 -4.62 8.20 -17.47
CA PHE A 200 -4.44 9.37 -16.62
C PHE A 200 -5.73 10.19 -16.47
N ARG A 201 -6.41 10.48 -17.59
CA ARG A 201 -7.63 11.30 -17.63
C ARG A 201 -8.83 10.64 -16.94
N LEU A 202 -8.93 9.31 -16.97
CA LEU A 202 -10.05 8.57 -16.37
C LEU A 202 -10.07 8.61 -14.83
N ARG A 203 -8.95 8.93 -14.19
CA ARG A 203 -8.83 8.91 -12.71
C ARG A 203 -9.85 9.81 -12.03
N VAL A 204 -9.83 11.09 -12.35
CA VAL A 204 -10.66 12.11 -11.70
C VAL A 204 -12.15 11.83 -11.92
N PRO A 205 -12.62 11.55 -13.15
CA PRO A 205 -14.02 11.15 -13.38
C PRO A 205 -14.46 9.94 -12.56
N ILE A 206 -13.63 8.90 -12.43
CA ILE A 206 -13.97 7.72 -11.61
C ILE A 206 -14.15 8.15 -10.15
N TYR A 207 -13.20 8.89 -9.58
CA TYR A 207 -13.31 9.35 -8.19
C TYR A 207 -14.50 10.30 -7.97
N LEU A 208 -14.78 11.21 -8.91
CA LEU A 208 -15.93 12.13 -8.81
C LEU A 208 -17.26 11.39 -8.89
N GLY A 209 -17.41 10.44 -9.83
CA GLY A 209 -18.63 9.63 -9.94
C GLY A 209 -18.93 8.86 -8.66
N PHE A 210 -17.90 8.21 -8.09
CA PHE A 210 -18.03 7.52 -6.81
C PHE A 210 -18.27 8.49 -5.64
N ALA A 211 -17.65 9.67 -5.64
CA ALA A 211 -17.84 10.66 -4.59
C ALA A 211 -19.31 11.12 -4.52
N VAL A 212 -19.95 11.39 -5.65
CA VAL A 212 -21.38 11.75 -5.67
C VAL A 212 -22.24 10.63 -5.09
N CYS A 213 -22.02 9.38 -5.52
CA CYS A 213 -22.75 8.23 -4.98
C CYS A 213 -22.55 8.04 -3.47
N MET A 214 -21.31 8.21 -2.99
CA MET A 214 -20.99 8.15 -1.57
C MET A 214 -21.65 9.27 -0.78
N ALA A 215 -21.64 10.50 -1.29
CA ALA A 215 -22.25 11.65 -0.64
C ALA A 215 -23.75 11.44 -0.39
N ILE A 216 -24.44 10.85 -1.38
CA ILE A 216 -25.88 10.56 -1.32
C ILE A 216 -26.17 9.45 -0.31
N TYR A 217 -25.32 8.43 -0.26
CA TYR A 217 -25.53 7.27 0.62
C TYR A 217 -25.16 7.55 2.07
N ASP A 218 -23.93 8.05 2.31
CA ASP A 218 -23.41 8.43 3.62
C ASP A 218 -22.16 9.32 3.45
N TYR A 219 -22.23 10.58 3.86
CA TYR A 219 -21.11 11.52 3.77
C TYR A 219 -19.83 11.02 4.50
N ARG A 220 -19.95 10.13 5.48
CA ARG A 220 -18.78 9.53 6.16
C ARG A 220 -17.98 8.64 5.22
N MET A 221 -18.61 8.05 4.19
CA MET A 221 -17.91 7.32 3.13
C MET A 221 -16.92 8.21 2.40
N LEU A 222 -17.27 9.48 2.16
CA LEU A 222 -16.34 10.44 1.52
C LEU A 222 -15.11 10.69 2.38
N LEU A 223 -15.31 10.85 3.69
CA LEU A 223 -14.20 11.03 4.63
C LEU A 223 -13.29 9.80 4.61
N ILE A 224 -13.85 8.59 4.63
CA ILE A 224 -13.08 7.34 4.56
C ILE A 224 -12.42 7.14 3.20
N ALA A 225 -12.99 7.64 2.10
CA ALA A 225 -12.45 7.55 0.76
C ALA A 225 -11.27 8.51 0.52
N LEU A 226 -11.24 9.64 1.23
CA LEU A 226 -10.27 10.72 1.04
C LEU A 226 -8.80 10.26 1.10
N PRO A 227 -8.37 9.43 2.07
CA PRO A 227 -7.00 8.93 2.11
C PRO A 227 -6.62 8.14 0.86
N PHE A 228 -7.55 7.37 0.30
CA PHE A 228 -7.29 6.60 -0.93
C PHE A 228 -7.19 7.50 -2.16
N PHE A 229 -8.02 8.55 -2.24
CA PHE A 229 -7.93 9.55 -3.29
C PHE A 229 -6.59 10.28 -3.28
N LEU A 230 -6.21 10.85 -2.12
CA LEU A 230 -4.94 11.57 -1.95
C LEU A 230 -3.72 10.65 -2.20
N ASN A 231 -3.79 9.40 -1.72
CA ASN A 231 -2.78 8.39 -2.01
C ASN A 231 -2.54 8.19 -3.51
N HIS A 232 -3.61 8.22 -4.30
CA HIS A 232 -3.55 8.03 -5.73
C HIS A 232 -2.95 9.26 -6.44
N CYS A 233 -3.28 10.46 -5.94
CA CYS A 233 -2.79 11.74 -6.45
C CYS A 233 -1.30 11.98 -6.16
N LYS A 234 -0.65 11.21 -5.27
CA LYS A 234 0.80 11.36 -4.98
C LYS A 234 1.68 11.29 -6.22
N SER A 235 1.26 10.52 -7.24
CA SER A 235 1.98 10.40 -8.51
C SER A 235 2.02 11.71 -9.30
N ASN A 236 1.07 12.62 -9.09
CA ASN A 236 1.07 13.94 -9.70
C ASN A 236 2.15 14.82 -9.08
N ILE A 237 2.33 14.79 -7.75
CA ILE A 237 3.37 15.59 -7.07
C ILE A 237 4.76 15.24 -7.57
N VAL A 238 5.08 13.95 -7.70
CA VAL A 238 6.40 13.50 -8.20
C VAL A 238 6.65 13.99 -9.64
N ARG A 239 5.59 14.15 -10.44
CA ARG A 239 5.69 14.60 -11.84
C ARG A 239 5.78 16.12 -11.99
N PHE A 240 5.22 16.88 -11.05
CA PHE A 240 5.28 18.35 -11.05
C PHE A 240 6.44 18.92 -10.24
N ALA A 241 6.96 18.20 -9.24
CA ALA A 241 8.14 18.61 -8.47
C ALA A 241 9.48 18.38 -9.20
N GLY A 242 9.44 17.76 -10.39
CA GLY A 242 10.60 17.57 -11.28
C GLY A 242 10.60 18.49 -12.50
N ARG A 243 9.83 19.59 -12.45
CA ARG A 243 9.82 20.67 -13.45
C ARG A 243 10.21 21.98 -12.78
#